data_AF-A0A914E7U4-F1
#
_entry.id   AF-A0A914E7U4-F1
#
_cell.length_a   1.000
_cell.length_b   1.000
_cell.length_c   1.000
_cell.angle_alpha   90.00
_cell.angle_beta   90.00
_cell.angle_gamma   90.00
#
_symmetry.space_group_name_H-M   'P 1'
#
loop_
_entity.id
_entity.type
_entity.pdbx_description
1 polymer ?
#
loop_
_entity_poly.entity_id
_entity_poly.type
_entity_poly.pdbx_seq_one_letter_code
_entity_poly.pdbx_strand_id
1 'polypeptide(L)'
;MNGLSKYLYSIGERHVKFAARGFKPEYWDIFQDAIEYSLTDHIGSLEDFDEKQKADAIAAWRKLALYVITHLKRGFNDLMAKENHHKH
;
A
#
# COMPACT_ATOMS: atom_id res chain seq x y z
N MET A 1 5.82 -20.00 2.47
CA MET A 1 4.78 -18.95 2.45
C MET A 1 5.42 -17.64 1.99
N ASN A 2 5.37 -17.31 0.70
CA ASN A 2 5.96 -16.05 0.18
C ASN A 2 5.29 -15.58 -1.14
N GLY A 3 4.05 -16.02 -1.39
CA GLY A 3 3.33 -15.72 -2.64
C GLY A 3 2.76 -14.30 -2.65
N LEU A 4 2.21 -13.85 -1.52
CA LEU A 4 1.59 -12.54 -1.40
C LEU A 4 2.62 -11.40 -1.58
N SER A 5 3.75 -11.45 -0.87
CA SER A 5 4.82 -10.47 -1.00
C SER A 5 5.34 -10.34 -2.45
N LYS A 6 5.55 -11.48 -3.13
CA LYS A 6 5.97 -11.53 -4.55
C LYS A 6 4.91 -10.95 -5.47
N TYR A 7 3.62 -11.25 -5.23
CA TYR A 7 2.53 -10.70 -6.02
C TYR A 7 2.39 -9.17 -5.85
N LEU A 8 2.47 -8.68 -4.61
CA LEU A 8 2.42 -7.25 -4.31
C LEU A 8 3.62 -6.50 -4.91
N TYR A 9 4.81 -7.11 -4.86
CA TYR A 9 6.01 -6.61 -5.52
C TYR A 9 5.80 -6.47 -7.04
N SER A 10 5.27 -7.51 -7.71
CA SER A 10 5.04 -7.45 -9.16
C SER A 10 3.95 -6.45 -9.56
N ILE A 11 2.99 -6.15 -8.68
CA ILE A 11 2.07 -5.02 -8.87
C ILE A 11 2.85 -3.70 -8.86
N GLY A 12 3.79 -3.53 -7.93
CA GLY A 12 4.70 -2.37 -7.87
C GLY A 12 5.47 -2.17 -9.18
N GLU A 13 6.09 -3.23 -9.69
CA GLU A 13 6.79 -3.23 -10.99
C GLU A 13 5.86 -2.78 -12.12
N ARG A 14 4.63 -3.32 -12.18
CA ARG A 14 3.64 -2.95 -13.20
C ARG A 14 3.23 -1.47 -13.15
N HIS A 15 3.43 -0.77 -12.04
CA HIS A 15 3.12 0.65 -11.93
C HIS A 15 4.20 1.55 -12.55
N VAL A 16 5.41 1.04 -12.78
CA VAL A 16 6.50 1.80 -13.43
C VAL A 16 6.10 2.36 -14.79
N LYS A 17 5.26 1.64 -15.54
CA LYS A 17 4.70 2.11 -16.82
C LYS A 17 3.93 3.45 -16.72
N PHE A 18 3.48 3.82 -15.53
CA PHE A 18 2.78 5.08 -15.27
C PHE A 18 3.71 6.21 -14.83
N ALA A 19 4.98 5.93 -14.51
CA ALA A 19 5.96 6.93 -14.08
C ALA A 19 6.16 8.02 -15.17
N ALA A 20 6.19 7.62 -16.45
CA ALA A 20 6.26 8.54 -17.57
C ALA A 20 5.05 9.50 -17.69
N ARG A 21 3.94 9.19 -17.01
CA ARG A 21 2.72 10.02 -16.93
C ARG A 21 2.65 10.82 -15.62
N GLY A 22 3.75 10.88 -14.86
CA GLY A 22 3.85 11.63 -13.62
C GLY A 22 3.43 10.86 -12.38
N PHE A 23 3.19 9.55 -12.46
CA PHE A 23 2.99 8.74 -11.25
C PHE A 23 4.23 8.79 -10.36
N LYS A 24 4.01 9.00 -9.05
CA LYS A 24 5.06 9.00 -8.04
C LYS A 24 4.70 8.05 -6.90
N PRO A 25 5.67 7.30 -6.33
CA PRO A 25 5.40 6.33 -5.27
C PRO A 25 4.83 6.96 -4.00
N GLU A 26 5.03 8.27 -3.76
CA GLU A 26 4.44 9.02 -2.65
C GLU A 26 2.92 9.11 -2.74
N TYR A 27 2.32 8.92 -3.92
CA TYR A 27 0.86 8.86 -4.05
C TYR A 27 0.25 7.68 -3.31
N TRP A 28 1.03 6.62 -3.07
CA TRP A 28 0.59 5.53 -2.21
C TRP A 28 0.56 5.88 -0.73
N ASP A 29 1.33 6.88 -0.27
CA ASP A 29 1.22 7.37 1.12
C ASP A 29 -0.10 8.10 1.32
N ILE A 30 -0.45 8.98 0.37
CA ILE A 30 -1.74 9.69 0.37
C ILE A 30 -2.89 8.68 0.33
N PHE A 31 -2.76 7.62 -0.47
CA PHE A 31 -3.74 6.55 -0.52
C PHE A 31 -3.83 5.76 0.78
N GLN A 32 -2.70 5.51 1.46
CA GLN A 32 -2.68 4.90 2.77
C GLN A 32 -3.43 5.77 3.80
N ASP A 33 -3.18 7.08 3.83
CA ASP A 33 -3.87 8.01 4.72
C ASP A 33 -5.39 7.97 4.50
N ALA A 34 -5.82 7.95 3.23
CA ALA A 34 -7.24 7.85 2.88
C ALA A 34 -7.86 6.51 3.34
N ILE A 35 -7.13 5.39 3.20
CA ILE A 35 -7.55 4.08 3.71
C ILE A 35 -7.67 4.13 5.24
N GLU A 36 -6.68 4.68 5.94
CA GLU A 36 -6.69 4.74 7.39
C GLU A 36 -7.85 5.58 7.92
N TYR A 37 -8.10 6.74 7.30
CA TYR A 37 -9.21 7.61 7.66
C TYR A 37 -10.56 6.91 7.43
N SER A 38 -10.78 6.40 6.22
CA SER A 38 -12.06 5.76 5.84
C SER A 38 -12.36 4.52 6.66
N LEU A 39 -11.35 3.69 6.96
CA LEU A 39 -11.53 2.52 7.81
C LEU A 39 -11.81 2.89 9.27
N THR A 40 -11.13 3.91 9.80
CA THR A 40 -11.36 4.36 11.18
C THR A 40 -12.79 4.87 11.35
N ASP A 41 -13.25 5.70 10.42
CA ASP A 41 -14.61 6.25 10.42
C ASP A 41 -15.65 5.13 10.30
N HIS A 42 -15.49 4.25 9.30
CA HIS A 42 -16.43 3.16 9.07
C HIS A 42 -16.49 2.17 10.24
N ILE A 43 -15.35 1.71 10.76
CA ILE A 43 -15.31 0.79 11.90
C ILE A 43 -15.89 1.46 13.16
N GLY A 44 -15.62 2.76 13.35
CA GLY A 44 -16.21 3.55 14.43
C GLY A 44 -17.74 3.52 14.43
N SER A 45 -18.35 3.51 13.24
CA SER A 45 -19.80 3.49 13.04
C SER A 45 -20.47 2.11 13.24
N LEU A 46 -19.69 1.03 13.38
CA LEU A 46 -20.26 -0.32 13.54
C LEU A 46 -20.82 -0.50 14.96
N GLU A 47 -22.12 -0.78 15.05
CA GLU A 47 -22.83 -1.00 16.32
C GLU A 47 -22.54 -2.38 16.92
N ASP A 48 -22.21 -3.37 16.08
CA ASP A 48 -21.97 -4.75 16.49
C ASP A 48 -20.58 -4.98 17.12
N PHE A 49 -19.74 -3.94 17.17
CA PHE A 49 -18.39 -4.01 17.71
C PHE A 49 -18.30 -3.20 19.00
N ASP A 50 -17.71 -3.80 20.03
CA ASP A 50 -17.26 -3.05 21.20
C ASP A 50 -16.01 -2.20 20.88
N GLU A 51 -15.68 -1.25 21.76
CA GLU A 51 -14.55 -0.33 21.55
C GLU A 51 -13.21 -1.03 21.42
N LYS A 52 -13.02 -2.18 22.08
CA LYS A 52 -11.80 -2.97 21.96
C LYS A 52 -11.73 -3.66 20.60
N GLN A 53 -12.84 -4.24 20.13
CA GLN A 53 -12.94 -4.87 18.82
C GLN A 53 -12.71 -3.86 17.70
N LYS A 54 -13.24 -2.64 17.84
CA LYS A 54 -12.98 -1.52 16.90
C LYS A 54 -11.50 -1.17 16.86
N ALA A 55 -10.86 -0.98 18.02
CA ALA A 55 -9.44 -0.67 18.11
C ALA A 55 -8.55 -1.78 17.51
N ASP A 56 -8.84 -3.04 17.84
CA ASP A 56 -8.12 -4.21 17.32
C ASP A 56 -8.27 -4.32 15.79
N ALA A 57 -9.48 -4.08 15.25
CA ALA A 57 -9.74 -4.09 13.82
C ALA A 57 -8.99 -2.97 13.09
N ILE A 58 -9.03 -1.73 13.59
CA ILE A 58 -8.29 -0.60 13.02
C ILE A 58 -6.79 -0.91 13.00
N ALA A 59 -6.24 -1.44 14.09
CA ALA A 59 -4.82 -1.79 14.17
C ALA A 59 -4.43 -2.90 13.18
N ALA A 60 -5.27 -3.93 13.02
CA ALA A 60 -5.04 -5.01 12.07
C ALA A 60 -5.06 -4.49 10.62
N TRP A 61 -6.03 -3.65 10.27
CA TRP A 61 -6.13 -3.08 8.94
C TRP A 61 -4.98 -2.13 8.60
N ARG A 62 -4.54 -1.28 9.54
CA ARG A 62 -3.36 -0.42 9.35
C ARG A 62 -2.12 -1.25 9.02
N LYS A 63 -1.90 -2.36 9.74
CA LYS A 63 -0.79 -3.28 9.47
C LYS A 63 -0.87 -3.89 8.07
N LEU A 64 -2.06 -4.28 7.63
CA LEU A 64 -2.28 -4.83 6.29
C LEU A 64 -2.02 -3.78 5.19
N ALA A 65 -2.57 -2.58 5.34
CA ALA A 65 -2.37 -1.48 4.40
C ALA A 65 -0.88 -1.15 4.25
N LEU A 66 -0.18 -0.99 5.37
CA LEU A 66 1.26 -0.74 5.38
C LEU A 66 2.04 -1.88 4.71
N TYR A 67 1.68 -3.13 4.98
CA TYR A 67 2.33 -4.30 4.35
C TYR A 67 2.17 -4.27 2.83
N VAL A 68 0.96 -3.99 2.34
CA VAL A 68 0.65 -3.84 0.91
C VAL A 68 1.51 -2.73 0.30
N ILE A 69 1.38 -1.49 0.81
CA ILE A 69 2.08 -0.33 0.26
C ILE A 69 3.60 -0.51 0.26
N THR A 70 4.16 -1.09 1.32
CA THR A 70 5.61 -1.37 1.41
C THR A 70 6.09 -2.26 0.26
N HIS A 71 5.36 -3.33 -0.06
CA HIS A 71 5.78 -4.26 -1.12
C HIS A 71 5.59 -3.66 -2.52
N LEU A 72 4.52 -2.88 -2.74
CA LEU A 72 4.29 -2.16 -3.99
C LEU A 72 5.42 -1.15 -4.24
N LYS A 73 5.74 -0.31 -3.24
CA LYS A 73 6.82 0.66 -3.32
C LYS A 73 8.16 0.01 -3.62
N ARG A 74 8.45 -1.12 -2.97
CA ARG A 74 9.69 -1.87 -3.21
C ARG A 74 9.81 -2.32 -4.68
N GLY A 75 8.78 -2.95 -5.23
CA GLY A 75 8.78 -3.39 -6.63
C GLY A 75 8.90 -2.24 -7.61
N PHE A 76 8.21 -1.14 -7.36
CA PHE A 76 8.30 0.06 -8.17
C PHE A 76 9.72 0.65 -8.18
N ASN A 77 10.29 0.87 -7.00
CA ASN A 77 11.61 1.50 -6.85
C ASN A 77 12.73 0.64 -7.45
N ASP A 78 12.70 -0.68 -7.21
CA ASP A 78 13.71 -1.59 -7.74
C ASP A 78 13.71 -1.61 -9.28
N LEU A 79 12.54 -1.64 -9.92
CA LEU A 79 12.45 -1.61 -11.38
C LEU A 79 12.80 -0.23 -11.95
N MET A 80 12.36 0.87 -11.32
CA MET A 80 12.78 2.23 -11.71
C MET A 80 14.30 2.39 -11.69
N ALA A 81 14.96 1.90 -10.64
CA ALA A 81 16.42 1.94 -10.55
C ALA A 81 17.07 1.16 -11.69
N LYS A 82 16.59 -0.06 -11.98
CA LYS A 82 17.07 -0.87 -13.11
C LYS A 82 16.88 -0.15 -14.45
N GLU A 83 15.73 0.45 -14.72
CA GLU A 83 15.49 1.17 -15.98
C GLU A 83 16.38 2.40 -16.15
N ASN A 84 16.72 3.09 -15.06
CA ASN A 84 17.63 4.23 -15.09
C ASN A 84 19.09 3.81 -15.33
N HIS A 85 19.53 2.68 -14.77
CA HIS A 85 20.87 2.15 -15.01
C HIS A 85 21.11 1.66 -16.45
N HIS A 86 20.08 1.24 -17.19
CA HIS A 86 20.22 0.83 -18.60
C HIS A 86 20.19 2.01 -19.58
N LYS A 87 19.92 3.24 -19.11
CA LYS A 87 19.88 4.45 -19.95
C LYS A 87 21.19 5.25 -19.94
N HIS A 88 22.22 4.75 -19.23
CA HIS A 88 23.55 5.32 -19.11
C HIS A 88 24.59 4.32 -19.59
#